data_AF-A0A2N9AZR7-F1
#
_entry.id   AF-A0A2N9AZR7-F1
#
_cell.length_a   1.000
_cell.length_b   1.000
_cell.length_c   1.000
_cell.angle_alpha   90.00
_cell.angle_beta   90.00
_cell.angle_gamma   90.00
#
_symmetry.space_group_name_H-M   'P 1'
#
loop_
_entity.id
_entity.type
_entity.pdbx_description
1 polymer ?
#
loop_
_entity_poly.entity_id
_entity_poly.type
_entity_poly.pdbx_seq_one_letter_code
_entity_poly.pdbx_strand_id
1 'polypeptide(L)'
;MIIRGGVRHLQIWKCTSASERPCPEAAGACDRWHSGWFLPALCIPQERATALDELIVTSADGEHLPVHTRNRRDARRTSYVWALARDVQRWREITGESGLAPDSSPAENEAVTYTEQVLDSSCRYGEEGPHSSGPRPQRELTSGTGLHTFDNAPDHTLLQPTRPIALRLSPRERLAVAAELRCPPWEIGPCMLCATAIHRYGPRSPKVCSGCRASATIQ
;
A
#
# COMPACT_ATOMS: atom_id res chain seq x y z
N MET A 1 3.06 -2.85 16.95
CA MET A 1 3.25 -3.01 15.49
C MET A 1 3.23 -1.64 14.84
N ILE A 2 4.22 -1.29 14.00
CA ILE A 2 4.22 0.00 13.28
C ILE A 2 3.84 -0.25 11.82
N ILE A 3 2.65 0.18 11.40
CA ILE A 3 2.20 0.09 10.02
C ILE A 3 2.62 1.37 9.30
N ARG A 4 3.82 1.34 8.70
CA ARG A 4 4.30 2.40 7.81
C ARG A 4 3.92 2.04 6.37
N GLY A 5 3.58 3.04 5.55
CA GLY A 5 3.28 2.86 4.11
C GLY A 5 1.95 2.17 3.76
N GLY A 6 1.25 1.61 4.74
CA GLY A 6 -0.06 0.96 4.57
C GLY A 6 0.03 -0.42 3.91
N VAL A 7 -1.13 -1.02 3.68
CA VAL A 7 -1.24 -2.24 2.86
C VAL A 7 -1.18 -1.86 1.39
N ARG A 8 -0.33 -2.55 0.63
CA ARG A 8 -0.15 -2.39 -0.81
C ARG A 8 -0.23 -3.73 -1.52
N HIS A 9 -0.62 -3.68 -2.78
CA HIS A 9 -0.73 -4.86 -3.65
C HIS A 9 0.34 -4.81 -4.73
N LEU A 10 0.82 -6.00 -5.11
CA LEU A 10 1.71 -6.12 -6.25
C LEU A 10 0.89 -5.92 -7.54
N GLN A 11 1.36 -5.03 -8.41
CA GLN A 11 0.81 -4.86 -9.75
C GLN A 11 1.90 -5.13 -10.75
N ILE A 12 1.59 -5.94 -11.76
CA ILE A 12 2.49 -6.28 -12.86
C ILE A 12 1.78 -5.90 -14.15
N TRP A 13 2.45 -5.17 -15.03
CA TRP A 13 1.85 -4.76 -16.30
C TRP A 13 2.89 -4.70 -17.40
N LYS A 14 2.46 -5.02 -18.63
CA LYS A 14 3.23 -4.72 -19.83
C LYS A 14 3.04 -3.26 -20.18
N CYS A 15 4.13 -2.56 -20.48
CA CYS A 15 4.10 -1.15 -20.85
C CYS A 15 3.93 -0.99 -22.36
N THR A 16 2.70 -0.84 -22.82
CA THR A 16 2.38 -0.55 -24.21
C THR A 16 1.76 0.84 -24.30
N SER A 17 1.56 1.33 -25.53
CA SER A 17 0.85 2.60 -25.76
C SER A 17 -0.61 2.57 -25.30
N ALA A 18 -1.20 1.39 -25.14
CA ALA A 18 -2.58 1.20 -24.67
C ALA A 18 -2.68 0.93 -23.15
N SER A 19 -1.55 0.86 -22.42
CA SER A 19 -1.57 0.58 -20.99
C SER A 19 -2.23 1.70 -20.21
N GLU A 20 -3.14 1.35 -19.30
CA GLU A 20 -3.76 2.32 -18.38
C GLU A 20 -2.74 3.01 -17.46
N ARG A 21 -1.59 2.38 -17.24
CA ARG A 21 -0.49 2.94 -16.44
C ARG A 21 0.57 3.58 -17.34
N PRO A 22 1.03 4.82 -17.00
CA PRO A 22 2.16 5.42 -17.69
C PRO A 22 3.46 4.65 -17.41
N CYS A 23 4.43 4.79 -18.31
CA CYS A 23 5.76 4.21 -18.13
C CYS A 23 6.50 4.88 -16.96
N PRO A 24 7.09 4.10 -16.03
CA PRO A 24 7.88 4.64 -14.92
C PRO A 24 9.30 5.07 -15.32
N GLU A 25 9.76 4.72 -16.52
CA GLU A 25 11.13 4.98 -16.97
C GLU A 25 11.25 6.00 -18.10
N ALA A 26 10.24 6.10 -18.95
CA ALA A 26 10.24 6.95 -20.13
C ALA A 26 8.97 7.81 -20.19
N ALA A 27 9.01 8.86 -20.99
CA ALA A 27 7.85 9.71 -21.26
C ALA A 27 6.76 9.02 -22.13
N GLY A 28 7.01 7.78 -22.59
CA GLY A 28 6.11 6.98 -23.43
C GLY A 28 6.27 5.48 -23.18
N ALA A 29 5.61 4.65 -24.00
CA ALA A 29 5.69 3.19 -23.88
C ALA A 29 7.11 2.66 -24.11
N CYS A 30 7.53 1.68 -23.32
CA CYS A 30 8.86 1.05 -23.46
C CYS A 30 8.81 -0.44 -23.80
N ASP A 31 7.61 -1.00 -24.00
CA ASP A 31 7.32 -2.40 -24.37
C ASP A 31 7.85 -3.49 -23.40
N ARG A 32 8.44 -3.09 -22.28
CA ARG A 32 8.90 -3.96 -21.19
C ARG A 32 7.83 -4.17 -20.13
N TRP A 33 8.08 -5.11 -19.23
CA TRP A 33 7.23 -5.36 -18.07
C TRP A 33 7.68 -4.52 -16.89
N HIS A 34 6.70 -4.01 -16.14
CA HIS A 34 6.94 -3.33 -14.88
C HIS A 34 6.18 -4.02 -13.76
N SER A 35 6.73 -3.90 -12.57
CA SER A 35 6.06 -4.27 -11.34
C SER A 35 6.29 -3.24 -10.25
N GLY A 36 5.40 -3.19 -9.27
CA GLY A 36 5.58 -2.36 -8.08
C GLY A 36 4.44 -2.48 -7.09
N TRP A 37 4.62 -1.82 -5.95
CA TRP A 37 3.67 -1.84 -4.83
C TRP A 37 2.76 -0.62 -4.87
N PHE A 38 1.45 -0.86 -5.00
CA PHE A 38 0.45 0.20 -5.14
C PHE A 38 -0.57 0.16 -4.02
N LEU A 39 -1.06 1.35 -3.66
CA LEU A 39 -2.22 1.46 -2.77
C LEU A 39 -3.45 0.77 -3.41
N PRO A 40 -4.36 0.18 -2.62
CA PRO A 40 -5.55 -0.48 -3.14
C PRO A 40 -6.37 0.42 -4.07
N ALA A 41 -6.43 1.72 -3.76
CA ALA A 41 -7.10 2.73 -4.57
C ALA A 41 -6.49 3.00 -5.95
N LEU A 42 -5.23 2.61 -6.14
CA LEU A 42 -4.46 2.79 -7.38
C LEU A 42 -4.21 1.46 -8.10
N CYS A 43 -4.76 0.36 -7.60
CA CYS A 43 -4.72 -0.92 -8.28
C CYS A 43 -5.65 -0.90 -9.50
N ILE A 44 -5.32 -1.71 -10.51
CA ILE A 44 -6.11 -1.86 -11.72
C ILE A 44 -6.39 -3.36 -11.90
N PRO A 45 -7.63 -3.81 -11.65
CA PRO A 45 -8.75 -3.04 -11.10
C PRO A 45 -8.53 -2.65 -9.63
N GLN A 46 -9.31 -1.66 -9.15
CA GLN A 46 -9.20 -1.16 -7.78
C GLN A 46 -9.45 -2.26 -6.75
N GLU A 47 -8.60 -2.35 -5.72
CA GLU A 47 -8.71 -3.32 -4.62
C GLU A 47 -9.27 -2.68 -3.34
N ARG A 48 -9.89 -3.53 -2.52
CA ARG A 48 -10.42 -3.19 -1.20
C ARG A 48 -9.30 -2.74 -0.29
N ALA A 49 -9.52 -1.66 0.46
CA ALA A 49 -8.62 -1.32 1.56
C ALA A 49 -8.77 -2.31 2.72
N THR A 50 -7.66 -2.79 3.25
CA THR A 50 -7.61 -3.63 4.46
C THR A 50 -7.82 -2.76 5.69
N ALA A 51 -8.79 -3.12 6.53
CA ALA A 51 -8.99 -2.43 7.82
C ALA A 51 -7.84 -2.76 8.78
N LEU A 52 -7.60 -1.90 9.78
CA LEU A 52 -6.52 -2.10 10.74
C LEU A 52 -6.67 -3.40 11.52
N ASP A 53 -7.87 -3.68 12.05
CA ASP A 53 -8.15 -4.89 12.82
C ASP A 53 -7.95 -6.15 11.97
N GLU A 54 -8.40 -6.08 10.72
CA GLU A 54 -8.22 -7.15 9.74
C GLU A 54 -6.73 -7.39 9.44
N LEU A 55 -5.94 -6.31 9.30
CA LEU A 55 -4.50 -6.42 9.11
C LEU A 55 -3.83 -7.07 10.34
N ILE A 56 -4.20 -6.70 11.56
CA ILE A 56 -3.62 -7.28 12.79
C ILE A 56 -3.81 -8.80 12.80
N VAL A 57 -5.04 -9.27 12.55
CA VAL A 57 -5.38 -10.70 12.53
C VAL A 57 -4.61 -11.42 11.42
N THR A 58 -4.74 -10.92 10.19
CA THR A 58 -4.15 -11.56 9.00
C THR A 58 -2.62 -11.49 8.98
N SER A 59 -2.01 -10.53 9.68
CA SER A 59 -0.56 -10.51 9.92
C SER A 59 -0.13 -11.59 10.91
N ALA A 60 -0.92 -11.84 11.97
CA ALA A 60 -0.62 -12.93 12.91
C ALA A 60 -0.75 -14.30 12.25
N ASP A 61 -1.69 -14.45 11.31
CA ASP A 61 -1.90 -15.67 10.52
C ASP A 61 -0.86 -15.86 9.40
N GLY A 62 0.04 -14.89 9.20
CA GLY A 62 1.05 -14.92 8.14
C GLY A 62 0.50 -14.64 6.74
N GLU A 63 -0.76 -14.23 6.60
CA GLU A 63 -1.35 -13.85 5.31
C GLU A 63 -0.83 -12.49 4.83
N HIS A 64 -0.53 -11.57 5.75
CA HIS A 64 0.13 -10.30 5.44
C HIS A 64 1.54 -10.26 6.01
N LEU A 65 2.50 -9.94 5.15
CA LEU A 65 3.92 -9.86 5.49
C LEU A 65 4.44 -8.42 5.33
N PRO A 66 5.36 -7.97 6.20
CA PRO A 66 6.06 -6.73 6.00
C PRO A 66 7.03 -6.85 4.82
N VAL A 67 7.02 -5.86 3.94
CA VAL A 67 7.92 -5.75 2.79
C VAL A 67 8.74 -4.48 2.93
N HIS A 68 10.05 -4.65 2.78
CA HIS A 68 10.99 -3.54 2.69
C HIS A 68 11.55 -3.49 1.27
N THR A 69 11.25 -2.42 0.54
CA THR A 69 11.81 -2.19 -0.79
C THR A 69 12.73 -0.98 -0.79
N ARG A 70 13.85 -1.10 -1.50
CA ARG A 70 14.77 0.00 -1.79
C ARG A 70 14.48 0.52 -3.19
N ASN A 71 14.43 1.84 -3.37
CA ASN A 71 14.35 2.41 -4.71
C ASN A 71 15.70 2.17 -5.43
N ARG A 72 15.65 1.55 -6.61
CA ARG A 72 16.85 1.25 -7.40
C ARG A 72 17.59 2.48 -7.93
N ARG A 73 16.88 3.59 -8.16
CA ARG A 73 17.47 4.86 -8.61
C ARG A 73 18.06 5.67 -7.46
N ASP A 74 17.58 5.46 -6.24
CA ASP A 74 18.04 6.18 -5.05
C ASP A 74 17.96 5.26 -3.82
N ALA A 75 19.07 4.62 -3.47
CA ALA A 75 19.13 3.69 -2.33
C ALA A 75 18.81 4.33 -0.97
N ARG A 76 18.85 5.68 -0.87
CA ARG A 76 18.43 6.40 0.34
C ARG A 76 16.91 6.45 0.50
N ARG A 77 16.17 6.12 -0.56
CA ARG A 77 14.71 5.99 -0.54
C ARG A 77 14.32 4.55 -0.26
N THR A 78 13.72 4.37 0.91
CA THR A 78 13.20 3.09 1.38
C THR A 78 11.71 3.18 1.59
N SER A 79 11.03 2.08 1.28
CA SER A 79 9.60 1.91 1.43
C SER A 79 9.34 0.70 2.31
N TYR A 80 8.65 0.93 3.42
CA TYR A 80 8.11 -0.11 4.29
C TYR A 80 6.62 -0.20 4.01
N VAL A 81 6.15 -1.36 3.60
CA VAL A 81 4.74 -1.61 3.26
C VAL A 81 4.32 -2.96 3.81
N TRP A 82 3.02 -3.19 3.91
CA TRP A 82 2.45 -4.52 4.19
C TRP A 82 1.83 -5.06 2.91
N ALA A 83 2.01 -6.34 2.61
CA ALA A 83 1.45 -6.96 1.42
C ALA A 83 1.04 -8.40 1.71
N LEU A 84 0.17 -8.94 0.85
CA LEU A 84 -0.25 -10.33 0.92
C LEU A 84 0.94 -11.27 0.68
N ALA A 85 1.03 -12.36 1.43
CA ALA A 85 2.16 -13.30 1.36
C ALA A 85 2.41 -13.82 -0.07
N ARG A 86 1.33 -14.11 -0.82
CA ARG A 86 1.42 -14.50 -2.24
C ARG A 86 2.03 -13.42 -3.14
N ASP A 87 1.74 -12.15 -2.87
CA ASP A 87 2.26 -11.02 -3.64
C ASP A 87 3.75 -10.84 -3.30
N VAL A 88 4.13 -11.01 -2.03
CA VAL A 88 5.53 -10.98 -1.59
C VAL A 88 6.34 -12.09 -2.24
N GLN A 89 5.82 -13.31 -2.25
CA GLN A 89 6.47 -14.43 -2.93
C GLN A 89 6.67 -14.11 -4.41
N ARG A 90 5.63 -13.63 -5.09
CA ARG A 90 5.71 -13.28 -6.52
C ARG A 90 6.70 -12.16 -6.80
N TRP A 91 6.75 -11.15 -5.94
CA TRP A 91 7.75 -10.09 -6.03
C TRP A 91 9.18 -10.65 -5.96
N ARG A 92 9.45 -11.57 -5.04
CA ARG A 92 10.76 -12.22 -4.89
C ARG A 92 11.14 -13.03 -6.14
N GLU A 93 10.18 -13.74 -6.72
CA GLU A 93 10.38 -14.47 -8.00
C GLU A 93 10.77 -13.52 -9.14
N ILE A 94 10.11 -12.36 -9.24
CA ILE A 94 10.35 -11.38 -10.32
C ILE A 94 11.70 -10.66 -10.14
N THR A 95 12.03 -10.29 -8.90
CA THR A 95 13.21 -9.46 -8.60
C THR A 95 14.48 -10.28 -8.36
N GLY A 96 14.35 -11.58 -8.13
CA GLY A 96 15.46 -12.42 -7.66
C GLY A 96 15.88 -12.08 -6.22
N GLU A 97 15.07 -11.31 -5.47
CA GLU A 97 15.30 -11.07 -4.05
C GLU A 97 15.01 -12.36 -3.28
N SER A 98 16.03 -13.20 -3.13
CA SER A 98 16.01 -14.30 -2.16
C SER A 98 15.72 -13.70 -0.79
N GLY A 99 14.66 -14.17 -0.14
CA GLY A 99 14.07 -13.60 1.07
C GLY A 99 14.93 -13.70 2.32
N LEU A 100 16.18 -13.26 2.24
CA LEU A 100 16.76 -12.56 3.37
C LEU A 100 15.78 -11.42 3.62
N ALA A 101 15.08 -11.52 4.75
CA ALA A 101 14.76 -10.31 5.49
C ALA A 101 16.01 -9.40 5.39
N PRO A 102 15.89 -8.06 5.42
CA PRO A 102 17.03 -7.36 5.97
C PRO A 102 17.34 -8.16 7.24
N ASP A 103 18.54 -8.73 7.31
CA ASP A 103 19.20 -8.83 8.57
C ASP A 103 18.86 -7.47 9.19
N SER A 104 17.91 -7.50 10.12
CA SER A 104 18.22 -7.02 11.43
C SER A 104 19.49 -7.79 11.84
N SER A 105 20.62 -7.48 11.21
CA SER A 105 21.64 -6.81 11.93
C SER A 105 20.99 -5.48 12.33
N PRO A 106 20.40 -5.36 13.55
CA PRO A 106 20.99 -4.30 14.35
C PRO A 106 22.48 -4.61 14.24
N ALA A 107 23.33 -3.71 13.76
CA ALA A 107 24.76 -3.96 13.70
C ALA A 107 25.13 -4.95 14.83
N GLU A 108 25.36 -6.22 14.49
CA GLU A 108 25.52 -7.24 15.52
C GLU A 108 26.83 -6.81 16.15
N ASN A 109 26.74 -6.24 17.36
CA ASN A 109 27.77 -5.44 18.04
C ASN A 109 27.78 -3.91 17.84
N GLU A 110 26.65 -3.22 17.62
CA GLU A 110 26.53 -1.94 18.34
C GLU A 110 26.15 -2.32 19.77
N ALA A 111 27.18 -2.57 20.58
CA ALA A 111 27.02 -2.74 22.00
C ALA A 111 26.12 -1.59 22.47
N VAL A 112 24.96 -1.92 23.03
CA VAL A 112 24.16 -0.95 23.76
C VAL A 112 24.99 -0.59 24.98
N THR A 113 25.95 0.32 24.81
CA THR A 113 26.68 0.94 25.90
C THR A 113 25.71 1.90 26.54
N TYR A 114 25.09 1.45 27.62
CA TYR A 114 24.54 2.37 28.60
C TYR A 114 25.70 3.26 29.05
N THR A 115 25.66 4.55 28.76
CA THR A 115 26.74 5.48 29.13
C THR A 115 26.87 5.69 30.64
N GLU A 116 26.12 4.93 31.46
CA GLU A 116 25.92 5.12 32.91
C GLU A 116 25.64 6.58 33.33
N GLN A 117 25.36 7.44 32.36
CA GLN A 117 25.07 8.84 32.59
C GLN A 117 23.69 8.92 33.20
N VAL A 118 23.63 9.50 34.40
CA VAL A 118 22.40 9.89 35.06
C VAL A 118 21.57 10.66 34.04
N LEU A 119 20.39 10.11 33.70
CA LEU A 119 19.47 10.75 32.77
C LEU A 119 19.16 12.14 33.30
N ASP A 120 19.58 13.17 32.56
CA ASP A 120 19.21 14.55 32.85
C ASP A 120 17.67 14.63 32.73
N SER A 121 17.00 14.76 33.87
CA SER A 121 15.54 14.86 33.94
C SER A 121 15.02 16.24 33.53
N SER A 122 15.91 17.16 33.15
CA SER A 122 15.51 18.47 32.64
C SER A 122 15.10 18.38 31.16
N CYS A 123 13.87 18.83 30.88
CA CYS A 123 13.38 18.95 29.51
C CYS A 123 13.99 20.20 28.87
N ARG A 124 14.96 20.02 27.96
CA ARG A 124 15.59 21.12 27.19
C ARG A 124 14.87 21.40 25.87
N TYR A 125 13.59 21.07 25.79
CA TYR A 125 12.80 21.32 24.59
C TYR A 125 12.71 22.82 24.33
N GLY A 126 13.48 23.32 23.36
CA GLY A 126 13.57 24.73 23.00
C GLY A 126 14.96 25.37 23.16
N GLU A 127 15.97 24.65 23.64
CA GLU A 127 17.35 25.17 23.65
C GLU A 127 18.00 25.07 22.26
N GLU A 128 18.61 26.18 21.79
CA GLU A 128 19.38 26.22 20.55
C GLU A 128 20.75 25.55 20.73
N GLY A 129 20.80 24.24 20.54
CA GLY A 129 22.03 23.45 20.44
C GLY A 129 22.18 22.79 19.06
N PRO A 130 23.41 22.53 18.58
CA PRO A 130 23.63 21.82 17.33
C PRO A 130 23.29 20.32 17.51
N HIS A 131 22.03 19.96 17.31
CA HIS A 131 21.59 18.57 17.28
C HIS A 131 21.75 18.01 15.86
N SER A 132 22.83 17.27 15.61
CA SER A 132 22.99 16.53 14.35
C SER A 132 22.29 15.17 14.44
N SER A 133 20.97 15.15 14.21
CA SER A 133 20.33 13.90 13.82
C SER A 133 20.91 13.45 12.48
N GLY A 134 21.60 12.30 12.45
CA GLY A 134 22.17 11.73 11.23
C GLY A 134 21.13 11.62 10.10
N PRO A 135 21.54 11.61 8.83
CA PRO A 135 20.63 11.68 7.70
C PRO A 135 19.66 10.50 7.71
N ARG A 136 18.40 10.76 8.07
CA ARG A 136 17.33 9.75 8.02
C ARG A 136 17.04 9.42 6.55
N PRO A 137 16.83 8.14 6.19
CA PRO A 137 16.38 7.76 4.86
C PRO A 137 15.15 8.58 4.45
N GLN A 138 15.18 9.16 3.26
CA GLN A 138 14.08 9.97 2.74
C GLN A 138 12.93 9.03 2.33
N ARG A 139 11.73 9.30 2.80
CA ARG A 139 10.58 8.44 2.49
C ARG A 139 10.16 8.59 1.05
N GLU A 140 9.94 7.47 0.38
CA GLU A 140 9.31 7.45 -0.92
C GLU A 140 7.79 7.58 -0.74
N LEU A 141 7.27 8.76 -1.05
CA LEU A 141 5.83 9.08 -1.00
C LEU A 141 5.14 8.82 -2.35
N THR A 142 5.82 8.19 -3.31
CA THR A 142 5.26 7.97 -4.64
C THR A 142 4.12 6.95 -4.60
N SER A 143 3.15 7.19 -5.49
CA SER A 143 1.96 6.37 -5.68
C SER A 143 2.26 4.89 -5.94
N GLY A 144 3.39 4.59 -6.59
CA GLY A 144 4.00 3.26 -6.69
C GLY A 144 5.38 3.27 -6.06
N THR A 145 5.69 2.26 -5.24
CA THR A 145 6.98 2.09 -4.56
C THR A 145 7.62 0.78 -4.98
N GLY A 146 8.96 0.70 -4.93
CA GLY A 146 9.68 -0.50 -5.39
C GLY A 146 9.36 -0.82 -6.85
N LEU A 147 9.56 0.14 -7.75
CA LEU A 147 9.33 -0.09 -9.18
C LEU A 147 10.45 -0.95 -9.75
N HIS A 148 10.09 -2.01 -10.47
CA HIS A 148 11.03 -2.95 -11.11
C HIS A 148 10.64 -3.19 -12.57
N THR A 149 11.59 -3.02 -13.48
CA THR A 149 11.43 -3.23 -14.92
C THR A 149 12.20 -4.47 -15.35
N PHE A 150 11.60 -5.29 -16.22
CA PHE A 150 12.16 -6.55 -16.69
C PHE A 150 11.63 -6.89 -18.09
N ASP A 151 12.39 -7.69 -18.83
CA ASP A 151 12.11 -7.94 -20.25
C ASP A 151 11.21 -9.16 -20.48
N ASN A 152 11.36 -10.19 -19.64
CA ASN A 152 10.66 -11.45 -19.82
C ASN A 152 9.22 -11.37 -19.33
N ALA A 153 8.30 -11.97 -20.08
CA ALA A 153 6.93 -12.13 -19.62
C ALA A 153 6.92 -13.04 -18.38
N PRO A 154 6.31 -12.60 -17.27
CA PRO A 154 6.17 -13.45 -16.10
C PRO A 154 5.17 -14.57 -16.40
N ASP A 155 5.41 -15.80 -15.92
CA ASP A 155 4.55 -16.97 -16.19
C ASP A 155 3.07 -16.75 -15.84
N HIS A 156 2.84 -15.89 -14.84
CA HIS A 156 1.55 -15.36 -14.45
C HIS A 156 1.65 -13.83 -14.40
N THR A 157 0.95 -13.18 -15.34
CA THR A 157 0.93 -11.72 -15.53
C THR A 157 -0.22 -11.05 -14.78
N LEU A 158 -1.29 -11.80 -14.51
CA LEU A 158 -2.49 -11.33 -13.87
C LEU A 158 -2.61 -11.98 -12.49
N LEU A 159 -2.15 -11.26 -11.45
CA LEU A 159 -2.73 -11.51 -10.14
C LEU A 159 -4.19 -11.12 -10.25
N GLN A 160 -5.09 -12.11 -10.21
CA GLN A 160 -6.50 -11.79 -10.10
C GLN A 160 -6.66 -10.91 -8.85
N PRO A 161 -7.32 -9.74 -8.98
CA PRO A 161 -7.59 -8.89 -7.84
C PRO A 161 -8.27 -9.77 -6.80
N THR A 162 -7.70 -9.81 -5.60
CA THR A 162 -8.20 -10.75 -4.62
C THR A 162 -9.51 -10.25 -4.03
N ARG A 163 -9.62 -8.93 -3.90
CA ARG A 163 -10.81 -8.28 -3.35
C ARG A 163 -11.13 -7.02 -4.15
N PRO A 164 -11.58 -7.15 -5.42
CA PRO A 164 -11.88 -5.99 -6.23
C PRO A 164 -13.03 -5.19 -5.61
N ILE A 165 -12.86 -3.86 -5.53
CA ILE A 165 -13.97 -2.96 -5.21
C ILE A 165 -14.82 -2.81 -6.48
N ALA A 166 -15.68 -3.80 -6.74
CA ALA A 166 -16.62 -3.77 -7.85
C ALA A 166 -18.05 -3.64 -7.33
N LEU A 167 -18.77 -2.62 -7.82
CA LEU A 167 -20.21 -2.52 -7.60
C LEU A 167 -20.92 -3.55 -8.48
N ARG A 168 -21.30 -4.68 -7.90
CA ARG A 168 -22.08 -5.71 -8.59
C ARG A 168 -23.57 -5.48 -8.36
N LEU A 169 -24.13 -4.53 -9.11
CA LEU A 169 -25.58 -4.27 -9.15
C LEU A 169 -26.05 -4.35 -10.60
N SER A 170 -27.18 -5.02 -10.81
CA SER A 170 -27.97 -4.87 -12.02
C SER A 170 -28.49 -3.42 -12.15
N PRO A 171 -28.85 -2.96 -13.36
CA PRO A 171 -29.43 -1.63 -13.54
C PRO A 171 -30.66 -1.38 -12.66
N ARG A 172 -31.50 -2.41 -12.44
CA ARG A 172 -32.70 -2.32 -11.60
C ARG A 172 -32.36 -2.17 -10.11
N GLU A 173 -31.40 -2.96 -9.61
CA GLU A 173 -30.94 -2.82 -8.23
C GLU A 173 -30.28 -1.47 -7.99
N ARG A 174 -29.51 -0.96 -8.96
CA ARG A 174 -28.90 0.36 -8.87
C ARG A 174 -29.93 1.48 -8.76
N LEU A 175 -31.05 1.39 -9.49
CA LEU A 175 -32.16 2.34 -9.36
C LEU A 175 -32.83 2.26 -7.99
N ALA A 176 -33.04 1.04 -7.46
CA ALA A 176 -33.63 0.85 -6.14
C ALA A 176 -32.76 1.46 -5.03
N VAL A 177 -31.45 1.18 -5.05
CA VAL A 177 -30.48 1.74 -4.10
C VAL A 177 -30.38 3.26 -4.24
N ALA A 178 -30.40 3.78 -5.46
CA ALA A 178 -30.40 5.22 -5.72
C ALA A 178 -31.61 5.94 -5.10
N ALA A 179 -32.80 5.32 -5.19
CA ALA A 179 -34.00 5.84 -4.56
C ALA A 179 -33.90 5.82 -3.03
N GLU A 180 -33.38 4.75 -2.43
CA GLU A 180 -33.17 4.63 -0.98
C GLU A 180 -32.19 5.68 -0.46
N LEU A 181 -31.08 5.88 -1.16
CA LEU A 181 -30.03 6.83 -0.81
C LEU A 181 -30.34 8.28 -1.26
N ARG A 182 -31.48 8.50 -1.92
CA ARG A 182 -31.94 9.80 -2.43
C ARG A 182 -30.89 10.51 -3.29
N CYS A 183 -30.25 9.76 -4.19
CA CYS A 183 -29.26 10.30 -5.10
C CYS A 183 -29.46 9.73 -6.52
N PRO A 184 -28.90 10.37 -7.56
CA PRO A 184 -28.90 9.81 -8.89
C PRO A 184 -28.17 8.45 -9.00
N PRO A 185 -28.58 7.55 -9.93
CA PRO A 185 -27.98 6.23 -10.07
C PRO A 185 -26.50 6.22 -10.44
N TRP A 186 -26.02 7.26 -11.13
CA TRP A 186 -24.60 7.43 -11.47
C TRP A 186 -23.74 7.84 -10.28
N GLU A 187 -24.35 8.30 -9.18
CA GLU A 187 -23.63 8.65 -7.96
C GLU A 187 -23.42 7.45 -7.02
N ILE A 188 -24.04 6.31 -7.35
CA ILE A 188 -23.88 5.04 -6.63
C ILE A 188 -22.55 4.39 -6.97
N GLY A 189 -21.76 4.16 -5.93
CA GLY A 189 -20.51 3.42 -6.01
C GLY A 189 -20.31 2.51 -4.79
N PRO A 190 -19.27 1.68 -4.82
CA PRO A 190 -18.99 0.73 -3.76
C PRO A 190 -18.21 1.36 -2.59
N CYS A 191 -18.49 0.90 -1.37
CA CYS A 191 -17.69 1.19 -0.17
C CYS A 191 -16.25 0.71 -0.34
N MET A 192 -15.25 1.53 0.04
CA MET A 192 -13.84 1.14 -0.10
C MET A 192 -13.39 -0.01 0.80
N LEU A 193 -14.19 -0.32 1.84
CA LEU A 193 -13.95 -1.45 2.74
C LEU A 193 -14.85 -2.63 2.33
N CYS A 194 -16.16 -2.60 2.57
CA CYS A 194 -16.99 -3.78 2.34
C CYS A 194 -17.57 -3.93 0.92
N ALA A 195 -17.25 -3.05 -0.03
CA ALA A 195 -17.84 -2.98 -1.39
C ALA A 195 -19.37 -2.76 -1.47
N THR A 196 -20.09 -2.66 -0.34
CA THR A 196 -21.52 -2.32 -0.29
C THR A 196 -21.82 -1.01 -1.01
N ALA A 197 -22.96 -0.94 -1.68
CA ALA A 197 -23.39 0.24 -2.42
C ALA A 197 -23.63 1.45 -1.48
N ILE A 198 -23.06 2.60 -1.84
CA ILE A 198 -23.19 3.87 -1.13
C ILE A 198 -23.30 5.02 -2.14
N HIS A 199 -23.77 6.17 -1.67
CA HIS A 199 -23.63 7.44 -2.37
C HIS A 199 -22.13 7.82 -2.35
N ARG A 200 -21.40 7.49 -3.43
CA ARG A 200 -19.92 7.53 -3.49
C ARG A 200 -19.40 8.75 -4.25
N TYR A 201 -20.10 9.13 -5.31
CA TYR A 201 -19.59 10.11 -6.29
C TYR A 201 -20.29 11.48 -6.24
N GLY A 202 -21.30 11.65 -5.38
CA GLY A 202 -21.96 12.94 -5.19
C GLY A 202 -21.22 13.88 -4.23
N PRO A 203 -21.70 15.12 -4.06
CA PRO A 203 -21.08 16.12 -3.18
C PRO A 203 -21.07 15.64 -1.72
N ARG A 204 -19.93 15.78 -1.04
CA ARG A 204 -19.71 15.35 0.35
C ARG A 204 -19.97 13.85 0.59
N SER A 205 -19.93 13.04 -0.47
CA SER A 205 -20.11 11.59 -0.39
C SER A 205 -19.00 10.94 0.44
N PRO A 206 -19.34 10.07 1.41
CA PRO A 206 -18.34 9.30 2.12
C PRO A 206 -17.70 8.26 1.21
N LYS A 207 -16.45 7.89 1.51
CA LYS A 207 -15.77 6.79 0.82
C LYS A 207 -16.05 5.42 1.46
N VAL A 208 -16.66 5.42 2.64
CA VAL A 208 -16.91 4.25 3.49
C VAL A 208 -18.34 4.30 4.00
N CYS A 209 -19.05 3.16 4.04
CA CYS A 209 -20.43 3.08 4.51
C CYS A 209 -20.56 3.39 6.02
N SER A 210 -21.78 3.64 6.49
CA SER A 210 -22.06 3.86 7.92
C SER A 210 -21.62 2.68 8.79
N GLY A 211 -21.89 1.43 8.38
CA GLY A 211 -21.49 0.23 9.12
C GLY A 211 -19.99 0.16 9.36
N CYS A 212 -19.18 0.29 8.31
CA CYS A 212 -17.72 0.27 8.44
C CYS A 212 -17.16 1.48 9.21
N ARG A 213 -17.83 2.64 9.21
CA ARG A 213 -17.43 3.78 10.05
C ARG A 213 -17.70 3.54 11.52
N ALA A 214 -18.84 2.95 11.86
CA ALA A 214 -19.18 2.61 13.23
C ALA A 214 -18.19 1.61 13.84
N SER A 215 -17.78 0.59 13.07
CA SER A 215 -16.76 -0.38 13.50
C SER A 215 -15.41 0.27 13.84
N ALA A 216 -15.06 1.39 13.21
CA ALA A 216 -13.82 2.11 13.47
C ALA A 216 -13.87 3.02 14.71
N THR A 217 -15.05 3.25 15.30
CA THR A 217 -15.25 4.18 16.43
C THR A 217 -15.40 3.45 17.78
N ILE A 218 -15.57 2.12 17.76
CA ILE A 218 -15.65 1.28 18.96
C ILE A 218 -14.25 0.73 19.25
N GLN A 219 -13.29 1.60 19.57
CA GLN A 219 -11.97 1.25 20.13
C GLN A 219 -11.48 2.39 21.01
#